data_AF-A0A850BDN2-F1
#
_entry.id   AF-A0A850BDN2-F1
#
_cell.length_a   1.000
_cell.length_b   1.000
_cell.length_c   1.000
_cell.angle_alpha   90.00
_cell.angle_beta   90.00
_cell.angle_gamma   90.00
#
_symmetry.space_group_name_H-M   'P 1'
#
loop_
_entity.id
_entity.type
_entity.pdbx_description
1 polymer ?
#
loop_
_entity_poly.entity_id
_entity_poly.type
_entity_poly.pdbx_seq_one_letter_code
_entity_poly.pdbx_strand_id
1 'polypeptide(L)'
;MIDWIESFSRGSPVGWREALVAMLLAFGLTQAIAGAYMLTFRGLSYSRTVVQGMATASIITCMLMLAVGNSIAAGIGIAGGLSAIRFRTTMRDPRDVVFVFASLAAGI
;
A
#
# COMPACT_ATOMS: atom_id res chain seq x y z
N MET A 1 16.77 -7.90 -27.80
CA MET A 1 16.57 -6.71 -26.93
C MET A 1 15.09 -6.50 -26.59
N ILE A 2 14.16 -6.98 -27.42
CA ILE A 2 12.70 -6.98 -27.16
C ILE A 2 12.29 -8.17 -26.24
N ASP A 3 13.12 -9.20 -26.15
CA ASP A 3 12.87 -10.46 -25.43
C ASP A 3 12.78 -10.31 -23.90
N TRP A 4 13.43 -9.28 -23.34
CA TRP A 4 13.35 -8.97 -21.90
C TRP A 4 11.97 -8.44 -21.51
N ILE A 5 11.25 -7.80 -22.44
CA ILE A 5 9.91 -7.23 -22.19
C ILE A 5 8.85 -8.34 -22.17
N GLU A 6 9.00 -9.39 -22.98
CA GLU A 6 8.09 -10.54 -22.97
C GLU A 6 8.22 -11.41 -21.72
N SER A 7 9.41 -11.48 -21.10
CA SER A 7 9.62 -12.21 -19.85
C SER A 7 8.82 -11.62 -18.68
N PHE A 8 8.56 -10.31 -18.67
CA PHE A 8 7.70 -9.66 -17.67
C PHE A 8 6.21 -9.90 -17.92
N SER A 9 5.84 -10.41 -19.09
CA SER A 9 4.46 -10.67 -19.50
C SER A 9 4.05 -12.15 -19.33
N ARG A 10 4.86 -12.97 -18.66
CA ARG A 10 4.49 -14.37 -18.29
C ARG A 10 4.20 -14.52 -16.80
N GLY A 11 3.48 -13.58 -16.23
CA GLY A 11 2.85 -13.71 -14.92
C GLY A 11 1.69 -14.69 -15.02
N SER A 12 1.81 -15.82 -14.33
CA SER A 12 0.70 -16.75 -14.10
C SER A 12 -0.51 -15.98 -13.56
N PRO A 13 -1.75 -16.32 -13.97
CA PRO A 13 -2.94 -15.74 -13.36
C PRO A 13 -2.87 -15.95 -11.85
N VAL A 14 -2.93 -14.86 -11.08
CA VAL A 14 -2.90 -14.93 -9.62
C VAL A 14 -4.14 -15.69 -9.17
N GLY A 15 -3.94 -16.85 -8.55
CA GLY A 15 -5.00 -17.64 -7.98
C GLY A 15 -5.66 -16.90 -6.83
N TRP A 16 -6.97 -17.08 -6.64
CA TRP A 16 -7.71 -16.47 -5.53
C TRP A 16 -7.12 -16.78 -4.15
N ARG A 17 -6.43 -17.92 -4.01
CA ARG A 17 -5.69 -18.33 -2.81
C ARG A 17 -4.48 -17.44 -2.55
N GLU A 18 -3.71 -17.12 -3.59
CA GLU A 18 -2.54 -16.24 -3.49
C GLU A 18 -2.97 -14.81 -3.17
N ALA A 19 -4.06 -14.34 -3.80
CA ALA A 19 -4.66 -13.04 -3.50
C ALA A 19 -5.10 -12.92 -2.03
N LEU A 20 -5.78 -13.94 -1.50
CA LEU A 20 -6.17 -13.96 -0.08
C LEU A 20 -4.97 -13.95 0.87
N VAL A 21 -3.93 -14.74 0.57
CA VAL A 21 -2.72 -14.78 1.39
C VAL A 21 -1.99 -13.44 1.34
N ALA A 22 -1.90 -12.81 0.17
CA ALA A 22 -1.30 -11.48 0.01
C ALA A 22 -2.06 -10.41 0.80
N MET A 23 -3.39 -10.39 0.74
CA MET A 23 -4.20 -9.44 1.51
C MET A 23 -4.04 -9.64 3.02
N LEU A 24 -3.99 -10.89 3.50
CA LEU A 24 -3.76 -11.19 4.91
C LEU A 24 -2.35 -10.78 5.36
N LEU A 25 -1.33 -11.01 4.53
CA LEU A 25 0.04 -10.57 4.80
C LEU A 25 0.16 -9.04 4.83
N ALA A 26 -0.41 -8.35 3.85
CA ALA A 26 -0.42 -6.88 3.80
C ALA A 26 -1.11 -6.28 5.02
N PHE A 27 -2.25 -6.86 5.43
CA PHE A 27 -2.93 -6.46 6.66
C PHE A 27 -2.07 -6.71 7.89
N GLY A 28 -1.44 -7.89 8.01
CA GLY A 28 -0.57 -8.22 9.14
C GLY A 28 0.66 -7.31 9.26
N LEU A 29 1.35 -7.07 8.15
CA LEU A 29 2.50 -6.14 8.09
C LEU A 29 2.09 -4.72 8.50
N THR A 30 0.92 -4.29 8.05
CA THR A 30 0.42 -2.95 8.37
C THR A 30 -0.03 -2.83 9.82
N GLN A 31 -0.55 -3.90 10.43
CA GLN A 31 -0.78 -3.91 11.87
C GLN A 31 0.53 -3.80 12.66
N ALA A 32 1.63 -4.39 12.19
CA ALA A 32 2.94 -4.18 12.81
C ALA A 32 3.40 -2.71 12.69
N ILE A 33 3.17 -2.06 11.55
CA ILE A 33 3.45 -0.62 11.35
C ILE A 33 2.56 0.24 12.25
N ALA A 34 1.28 -0.09 12.38
CA ALA A 34 0.35 0.58 13.30
C ALA A 34 0.79 0.40 14.77
N GLY A 35 1.32 -0.77 15.14
CA GLY A 35 1.92 -1.02 16.44
C GLY A 35 3.18 -0.17 16.67
N ALA A 36 4.05 -0.07 15.66
CA ALA A 36 5.23 0.82 15.70
C ALA A 36 4.84 2.29 15.83
N TYR A 37 3.75 2.72 15.17
CA TYR A 37 3.15 4.03 15.34
C TYR A 37 2.68 4.24 16.79
N MET A 38 1.94 3.29 17.38
CA MET A 38 1.51 3.37 18.79
C MET A 38 2.70 3.45 19.76
N LEU A 39 3.76 2.67 19.54
CA LEU A 39 4.98 2.67 20.38
C LEU A 39 5.80 3.97 20.25
N THR A 40 5.81 4.57 19.06
CA THR A 40 6.61 5.77 18.77
C THR A 40 5.86 7.06 19.15
N PHE A 41 4.57 6.98 19.47
CA PHE A 41 3.75 8.12 19.87
C PHE A 41 4.06 8.59 21.29
N ARG A 42 4.72 9.76 21.41
CA ARG A 42 4.99 10.48 22.68
C ARG A 42 4.24 11.83 22.73
N GLY A 43 2.93 11.85 22.46
CA GLY A 43 2.13 13.09 22.43
C GLY A 43 0.62 12.91 22.66
N LEU A 44 -0.03 13.96 23.19
CA LEU A 44 -1.41 14.01 23.72
C LEU A 44 -2.56 13.82 22.72
N SER A 45 -2.30 13.63 21.42
CA SER A 45 -3.36 13.57 20.40
C SER A 45 -3.24 12.32 19.55
N TYR A 46 -3.77 11.22 20.07
CA TYR A 46 -3.91 9.95 19.36
C TYR A 46 -5.09 10.00 18.37
N SER A 47 -4.82 10.01 17.07
CA SER A 47 -5.89 9.95 16.07
C SER A 47 -6.18 8.51 15.66
N ARG A 48 -7.23 7.92 16.23
CA ARG A 48 -7.74 6.59 15.84
C ARG A 48 -8.02 6.50 14.33
N THR A 49 -8.41 7.62 13.73
CA THR A 49 -8.70 7.74 12.30
C THR A 49 -7.47 7.47 11.43
N VAL A 50 -6.27 7.87 11.88
CA VAL A 50 -5.03 7.63 11.12
C VAL A 50 -4.67 6.15 11.18
N VAL A 51 -4.76 5.50 12.34
CA VAL A 51 -4.48 4.06 12.50
C VAL A 51 -5.44 3.22 11.66
N GLN A 52 -6.73 3.54 11.68
CA GLN A 52 -7.71 2.89 10.80
C GLN A 52 -7.42 3.16 9.33
N GLY A 53 -7.00 4.39 8.99
CA GLY A 53 -6.59 4.78 7.65
C GLY A 53 -5.37 4.00 7.14
N MET A 54 -4.37 3.72 7.97
CA MET A 54 -3.22 2.89 7.60
C MET A 54 -3.67 1.47 7.24
N ALA A 55 -4.52 0.86 8.06
CA ALA A 55 -5.04 -0.48 7.80
C ALA A 55 -5.81 -0.56 6.47
N THR A 56 -6.71 0.38 6.19
CA THR A 56 -7.41 0.41 4.90
C THR A 56 -6.51 0.79 3.73
N ALA A 57 -5.52 1.66 3.93
CA ALA A 57 -4.55 2.05 2.90
C ALA A 57 -3.76 0.84 2.37
N SER A 58 -3.29 -0.04 3.26
CA SER A 58 -2.56 -1.25 2.85
C SER A 58 -3.40 -2.22 2.01
N ILE A 59 -4.67 -2.40 2.36
CA ILE A 59 -5.60 -3.26 1.63
C ILE A 59 -5.87 -2.66 0.24
N ILE A 60 -6.09 -1.35 0.15
CA ILE A 60 -6.29 -0.65 -1.13
C ILE A 60 -5.06 -0.86 -2.01
N THR A 61 -3.86 -0.66 -1.50
CA THR A 61 -2.64 -0.81 -2.29
C THR A 61 -2.37 -2.25 -2.71
N CYS A 62 -2.66 -3.22 -1.84
CA CYS A 62 -2.58 -4.65 -2.18
C CYS A 62 -3.56 -5.00 -3.30
N MET A 63 -4.78 -4.49 -3.24
CA MET A 63 -5.77 -4.67 -4.31
C MET A 63 -5.33 -4.00 -5.62
N LEU A 64 -4.72 -2.81 -5.54
CA LEU A 64 -4.15 -2.12 -6.70
C LEU A 64 -3.04 -2.96 -7.35
N MET A 65 -2.14 -3.54 -6.56
CA MET A 65 -1.04 -4.37 -7.07
C MET A 65 -1.55 -5.68 -7.70
N LEU A 66 -2.51 -6.35 -7.06
CA LEU A 66 -3.17 -7.53 -7.63
C LEU A 66 -3.91 -7.21 -8.94
N ALA A 67 -4.48 -6.01 -9.06
CA ALA A 67 -5.17 -5.56 -10.27
C ALA A 67 -4.21 -5.27 -11.44
N VAL A 68 -2.97 -4.84 -11.17
CA VAL A 68 -1.92 -4.68 -12.20
C VAL A 68 -1.56 -6.02 -12.82
N GLY A 69 -1.40 -7.04 -11.95
CA GLY A 69 -1.02 -8.38 -12.35
C GLY A 69 0.20 -8.37 -13.28
N ASN A 70 -0.01 -8.82 -14.50
CA ASN A 70 1.06 -9.01 -15.50
C ASN A 70 1.21 -7.85 -16.50
N SER A 71 0.48 -6.73 -16.32
CA SER A 71 0.48 -5.63 -17.28
C SER A 71 1.34 -4.46 -16.81
N ILE A 72 2.52 -4.29 -17.42
CA ILE A 72 3.41 -3.14 -17.17
C ILE A 72 2.68 -1.80 -17.37
N ALA A 73 1.83 -1.71 -18.41
CA ALA A 73 1.04 -0.52 -18.67
C ALA A 73 0.08 -0.17 -17.51
N ALA A 74 -0.51 -1.18 -16.87
CA ALA A 74 -1.36 -0.98 -15.69
C ALA A 74 -0.53 -0.51 -14.49
N GLY A 75 0.67 -1.06 -14.29
CA GLY A 75 1.58 -0.65 -13.21
C GLY A 75 2.01 0.82 -13.33
N ILE A 76 2.36 1.26 -14.54
CA ILE A 76 2.67 2.67 -14.83
C ILE A 76 1.44 3.56 -14.58
N GLY A 77 0.24 3.09 -14.94
CA GLY A 77 -1.02 3.79 -14.67
C GLY A 77 -1.27 4.02 -13.18
N ILE A 78 -0.99 3.03 -12.34
CA ILE A 78 -1.14 3.17 -10.88
C ILE A 78 -0.08 4.09 -10.28
N ALA A 79 1.18 4.01 -10.73
CA ALA A 79 2.22 4.95 -10.31
C ALA A 79 1.87 6.40 -10.66
N GLY A 80 1.32 6.62 -11.86
CA GLY A 80 0.80 7.92 -12.29
C GLY A 80 -0.41 8.39 -11.47
N GLY A 81 -1.34 7.48 -11.17
CA GLY A 81 -2.51 7.75 -10.34
C GLY A 81 -2.15 8.14 -8.91
N LEU A 82 -1.22 7.42 -8.28
CA LEU A 82 -0.66 7.73 -6.95
C LEU A 82 -0.02 9.11 -6.91
N SER A 83 0.70 9.49 -7.96
CA SER A 83 1.33 10.82 -8.09
C SER A 83 0.30 11.96 -8.14
N ALA A 84 -0.89 11.71 -8.66
CA ALA A 84 -1.97 12.70 -8.73
C ALA A 84 -2.76 12.86 -7.42
N ILE A 85 -2.56 11.99 -6.42
CA ILE A 85 -3.28 12.08 -5.14
C ILE A 85 -2.86 13.34 -4.39
N ARG A 86 -3.77 14.32 -4.33
CA ARG A 86 -3.58 15.55 -3.57
C ARG A 86 -4.20 15.43 -2.19
N PHE A 87 -3.39 15.34 -1.14
CA PHE A 87 -3.88 15.47 0.23
C PHE A 87 -4.40 16.90 0.44
N ARG A 88 -5.73 17.03 0.57
CA ARG A 88 -6.40 18.33 0.81
C ARG A 88 -6.58 18.64 2.30
N THR A 89 -6.32 17.68 3.18
CA THR A 89 -6.33 17.86 4.63
C THR A 89 -4.91 18.07 5.14
N THR A 90 -4.71 19.09 5.96
CA THR A 90 -3.43 19.32 6.64
C THR A 90 -3.26 18.22 7.69
N MET A 91 -2.36 17.27 7.45
CA MET A 91 -1.94 16.33 8.49
C MET A 91 -1.17 17.12 9.55
N ARG A 92 -1.61 16.97 10.82
CA ARG A 92 -1.17 17.82 11.94
C ARG A 92 0.30 17.57 12.31
N ASP A 93 0.79 16.36 12.06
CA ASP A 93 2.17 15.95 12.31
C ASP A 93 2.80 15.34 11.04
N PRO A 94 4.02 15.75 10.65
CA PRO A 94 4.72 15.17 9.51
C PRO A 94 5.02 13.68 9.71
N ARG A 95 5.08 13.23 10.97
CA ARG A 95 5.29 11.83 11.33
C ARG A 95 4.14 10.94 10.83
N ASP A 96 2.89 11.41 10.91
CA ASP A 96 1.72 10.63 10.50
C ASP A 96 1.73 10.34 9.00
N VAL A 97 2.17 11.32 8.21
CA VAL A 97 2.33 11.19 6.75
C VAL A 97 3.32 10.08 6.43
N VAL A 98 4.47 10.04 7.10
CA VAL A 98 5.50 9.00 6.87
C VAL A 98 4.95 7.61 7.16
N PHE A 99 4.20 7.43 8.24
CA PHE A 99 3.60 6.13 8.56
C PHE A 99 2.47 5.74 7.59
N VAL A 100 1.68 6.69 7.10
CA VAL A 100 0.68 6.43 6.06
C VAL A 100 1.36 5.96 4.77
N PHE A 101 2.43 6.64 4.32
CA PHE A 101 3.20 6.20 3.16
C PHE A 101 3.87 4.84 3.38
N ALA A 102 4.38 4.57 4.60
CA ALA A 102 4.92 3.25 4.94
C ALA A 102 3.84 2.15 4.86
N SER A 103 2.62 2.42 5.31
CA SER A 103 1.50 1.47 5.19
C SER A 103 1.07 1.23 3.75
N LEU A 104 1.13 2.25 2.89
CA LEU A 104 0.89 2.10 1.46
C LEU A 104 1.97 1.23 0.82
N ALA A 105 3.25 1.50 1.13
CA ALA A 105 4.38 0.72 0.64
C ALA A 105 4.33 -0.74 1.10
N ALA A 106 3.87 -1.01 2.32
CA ALA A 106 3.71 -2.37 2.84
C ALA A 106 2.60 -3.19 2.16
N GLY A 107 1.68 -2.52 1.44
CA GLY A 107 0.65 -3.18 0.66
C GLY A 107 1.08 -3.58 -0.76
N ILE A 108 2.19 -3.03 -1.28
CA ILE A 108 2.79 -3.39 -2.57
C ILE A 108 3.65 -4.63 -2.38
#